data_AF-A0A2E4X530-F1
#
_entry.id   AF-A0A2E4X530-F1
#
_cell.length_a   1.000
_cell.length_b   1.000
_cell.length_c   1.000
_cell.angle_alpha   90.00
_cell.angle_beta   90.00
_cell.angle_gamma   90.00
#
_symmetry.space_group_name_H-M   'P 1'
#
loop_
_entity.id
_entity.type
_entity.pdbx_description
1 polymer ?
#
loop_
_entity_poly.entity_id
_entity_poly.type
_entity_poly.pdbx_seq_one_letter_code
_entity_poly.pdbx_strand_id
1 'polypeptide(L)'
;MMIIIKTTSDNLKTLEKISEALLKKELAGCINILSNCNSYFIWETRIQKNKEYIAFIKSKKSNEKKIYNFIKKNHNYETPEILTIKVDNVDNSYLNWLKRVII
;
A
#
# COMPACT_ATOMS: atom_id res chain seq x y z
N MET A 1 14.89 0.35 8.99
CA MET A 1 14.18 -0.88 8.60
C MET A 1 13.24 -0.58 7.44
N MET A 2 13.29 -1.39 6.38
CA MET A 2 12.32 -1.35 5.28
C MET A 2 11.07 -2.15 5.66
N ILE A 3 9.91 -1.73 5.17
CA ILE A 3 8.63 -2.40 5.32
C ILE A 3 7.89 -2.42 3.98
N ILE A 4 6.94 -3.34 3.85
CA ILE A 4 5.95 -3.33 2.78
C ILE A 4 4.58 -3.10 3.40
N ILE A 5 3.86 -2.09 2.93
CA ILE A 5 2.46 -1.86 3.30
C ILE A 5 1.59 -2.41 2.19
N LYS A 6 0.59 -3.22 2.54
CA LYS A 6 -0.39 -3.78 1.60
C LYS A 6 -1.75 -3.13 1.82
N THR A 7 -2.41 -2.76 0.72
CA THR A 7 -3.80 -2.30 0.67
C THR A 7 -4.50 -2.85 -0.56
N THR A 8 -5.82 -2.85 -0.58
CA THR A 8 -6.63 -3.23 -1.75
C THR A 8 -7.71 -2.21 -2.05
N SER A 9 -8.17 -2.18 -3.30
CA SER A 9 -9.32 -1.37 -3.74
C SER A 9 -9.95 -2.03 -4.97
N ASP A 10 -11.27 -1.93 -5.12
CA ASP A 10 -11.97 -2.26 -6.38
C ASP A 10 -11.73 -1.24 -7.50
N ASN A 11 -11.06 -0.13 -7.22
CA ASN A 11 -10.85 0.96 -8.16
C ASN A 11 -9.35 1.18 -8.41
N LEU A 12 -8.89 0.78 -9.59
CA LEU A 12 -7.49 0.97 -10.02
C LEU A 12 -7.06 2.43 -9.91
N LYS A 13 -7.90 3.39 -10.32
CA LYS A 13 -7.58 4.82 -10.28
C LYS A 13 -7.34 5.32 -8.85
N THR A 14 -8.04 4.74 -7.87
CA THR A 14 -7.78 5.05 -6.46
C THR A 14 -6.36 4.66 -6.07
N LEU A 15 -5.93 3.44 -6.39
CA LEU A 15 -4.57 2.98 -6.07
C LEU A 15 -3.50 3.72 -6.88
N GLU A 16 -3.74 4.04 -8.15
CA GLU A 16 -2.83 4.86 -8.96
C GLU A 16 -2.64 6.25 -8.35
N LYS A 17 -3.74 6.94 -8.00
CA LYS A 17 -3.70 8.26 -7.36
C LYS A 17 -2.96 8.23 -6.02
N ILE A 18 -3.25 7.23 -5.18
CA ILE A 18 -2.55 7.06 -3.91
C ILE A 18 -1.06 6.81 -4.15
N SER A 19 -0.72 5.94 -5.10
CA SER A 19 0.67 5.58 -5.41
C SER A 19 1.47 6.79 -5.87
N GLU A 20 0.95 7.55 -6.85
CA GLU A 20 1.60 8.76 -7.33
C GLU A 20 1.80 9.79 -6.21
N ALA A 21 0.78 9.99 -5.37
CA ALA A 21 0.86 10.98 -4.31
C ALA A 21 1.84 10.56 -3.19
N LEU A 22 1.94 9.27 -2.88
CA LEU A 22 2.93 8.76 -1.93
C LEU A 22 4.37 8.92 -2.46
N LEU A 23 4.58 8.68 -3.75
CA LEU A 23 5.88 8.91 -4.42
C LEU A 23 6.23 10.40 -4.44
N LYS A 24 5.30 11.27 -4.86
CA LYS A 24 5.48 12.74 -4.90
C LYS A 24 5.75 13.35 -3.52
N LYS A 25 5.29 12.70 -2.45
CA LYS A 25 5.53 13.10 -1.06
C LYS A 25 6.76 12.45 -0.44
N GLU A 26 7.48 11.64 -1.22
CA GLU A 26 8.67 10.91 -0.77
C GLU A 26 8.38 10.02 0.46
N LEU A 27 7.12 9.57 0.60
CA LEU A 27 6.70 8.68 1.68
C LEU A 27 6.96 7.22 1.33
N ALA A 28 6.99 6.86 0.04
CA ALA A 28 7.31 5.53 -0.46
C ALA A 28 8.28 5.65 -1.63
N GLY A 29 9.11 4.62 -1.84
CA GLY A 29 10.07 4.60 -2.96
C GLY A 29 9.59 3.81 -4.17
N CYS A 30 8.75 2.79 -3.94
CA CYS A 30 8.22 1.92 -5.00
C CYS A 30 6.85 1.38 -4.59
N ILE A 31 5.93 1.28 -5.55
CA ILE A 31 4.64 0.63 -5.38
C ILE A 31 4.45 -0.35 -6.54
N ASN A 32 4.03 -1.58 -6.24
CA ASN A 32 3.53 -2.50 -7.26
C ASN A 32 2.03 -2.61 -7.11
N ILE A 33 1.30 -2.54 -8.22
CA ILE A 33 -0.13 -2.80 -8.28
C ILE A 33 -0.34 -4.11 -9.05
N LEU A 34 -0.96 -5.10 -8.41
CA LEU A 34 -1.38 -6.34 -9.04
C LEU A 34 -2.86 -6.25 -9.37
N SER A 35 -3.21 -6.63 -10.60
CA SER A 35 -4.59 -6.70 -11.07
C SER A 35 -5.18 -8.10 -10.88
N ASN A 36 -6.50 -8.22 -11.11
CA ASN A 36 -7.23 -9.49 -11.14
C ASN A 36 -7.23 -10.27 -9.82
N CYS A 37 -7.30 -9.57 -8.67
CA CYS A 37 -7.52 -10.21 -7.38
C CYS A 37 -9.03 -10.40 -7.14
N ASN A 38 -9.41 -11.50 -6.47
CA ASN A 38 -10.73 -11.63 -5.86
C ASN A 38 -10.57 -11.65 -4.34
N SER A 39 -11.22 -10.71 -3.67
CA SER A 39 -11.30 -10.65 -2.21
C SER A 39 -12.63 -11.21 -1.75
N TYR A 40 -12.57 -12.13 -0.79
CA TYR A 40 -13.75 -12.71 -0.13
C TYR A 40 -13.75 -12.30 1.33
N PHE A 41 -14.86 -11.77 1.82
CA PHE A 41 -14.96 -11.22 3.18
C PHE A 41 -16.40 -11.28 3.68
N ILE A 42 -16.60 -11.09 4.99
CA ILE A 42 -17.92 -11.05 5.60
C ILE A 42 -18.39 -9.60 5.69
N TRP A 43 -19.57 -9.32 5.15
CA TRP A 43 -20.28 -8.06 5.32
C TRP A 43 -21.74 -8.35 5.61
N GLU A 44 -22.31 -7.70 6.63
CA GLU A 44 -23.71 -7.91 7.05
C GLU A 44 -24.09 -9.39 7.16
N THR A 45 -23.23 -10.18 7.82
CA THR A 45 -23.37 -11.65 8.02
C THR A 45 -23.31 -12.52 6.76
N ARG A 46 -23.06 -11.94 5.59
CA ARG A 46 -22.96 -12.67 4.31
C ARG A 46 -21.54 -12.65 3.78
N ILE A 47 -21.16 -13.74 3.09
CA ILE A 47 -19.94 -13.79 2.31
C ILE A 47 -20.14 -12.90 1.08
N GLN A 48 -19.25 -11.93 0.93
CA GLN A 48 -19.14 -11.07 -0.24
C GLN A 48 -17.92 -11.46 -1.07
N LYS A 49 -17.94 -11.04 -2.33
CA LYS A 49 -16.84 -11.21 -3.28
C LYS A 49 -16.67 -9.94 -4.10
N ASN A 50 -15.49 -9.34 -4.03
CA ASN A 50 -15.14 -8.17 -4.84
C ASN A 50 -13.94 -8.49 -5.74
N LYS A 51 -13.98 -7.99 -6.97
CA LYS A 51 -12.79 -7.90 -7.82
C LYS A 51 -12.00 -6.68 -7.37
N GLU A 52 -10.73 -6.87 -7.07
CA GLU A 52 -9.86 -5.84 -6.53
C GLU A 52 -8.49 -5.82 -7.19
N TYR A 53 -7.78 -4.74 -6.90
CA TYR A 53 -6.37 -4.54 -7.16
C TYR A 53 -5.63 -4.53 -5.81
N ILE A 54 -4.41 -5.06 -5.79
CA ILE A 54 -3.56 -5.06 -4.59
C ILE A 54 -2.41 -4.09 -4.81
N ALA A 55 -2.19 -3.15 -3.89
CA ALA A 55 -0.99 -2.33 -3.87
C ALA A 55 -0.01 -2.82 -2.77
N PHE A 56 1.24 -3.01 -3.15
CA PHE A 56 2.37 -3.25 -2.24
C PHE A 56 3.33 -2.07 -2.25
N ILE A 57 3.30 -1.29 -1.18
CA ILE A 57 4.00 -0.01 -1.01
C ILE A 57 5.29 -0.24 -0.21
N LYS A 58 6.45 0.02 -0.81
CA LYS A 58 7.78 -0.15 -0.20
C LYS A 58 8.22 1.16 0.42
N SER A 59 8.47 1.14 1.72
CA SER A 59 8.89 2.32 2.46
C SER A 59 9.78 1.95 3.66
N LYS A 60 10.18 2.95 4.44
CA LYS A 60 10.83 2.80 5.74
C LYS A 60 9.80 2.83 6.86
N LYS A 61 10.10 2.10 7.94
CA LYS A 61 9.21 1.97 9.11
C LYS A 61 8.76 3.32 9.69
N SER A 62 9.63 4.34 9.68
CA SER A 62 9.29 5.67 10.22
C SER A 62 8.13 6.37 9.48
N ASN A 63 7.84 5.96 8.24
CA ASN A 63 6.76 6.55 7.44
C ASN A 63 5.42 5.79 7.56
N GLU A 64 5.39 4.66 8.28
CA GLU A 64 4.22 3.78 8.36
C GLU A 64 2.94 4.52 8.74
N LYS A 65 2.93 5.23 9.89
CA LYS A 65 1.75 5.97 10.35
C LYS A 65 1.29 7.05 9.35
N LYS A 66 2.25 7.74 8.70
CA LYS A 66 1.96 8.77 7.69
C LYS A 66 1.29 8.15 6.47
N ILE A 67 1.80 7.01 5.99
CA ILE A 67 1.24 6.28 4.86
C ILE A 67 -0.16 5.75 5.20
N TYR A 68 -0.34 5.16 6.38
CA TYR A 68 -1.65 4.65 6.83
C TYR A 68 -2.71 5.75 6.81
N ASN A 69 -2.41 6.90 7.42
CA ASN A 69 -3.32 8.04 7.44
C ASN A 69 -3.57 8.59 6.03
N PHE A 70 -2.54 8.62 5.19
CA PHE A 70 -2.67 9.07 3.81
C PHE A 70 -3.60 8.16 2.99
N ILE A 71 -3.42 6.84 3.10
CA ILE A 71 -4.28 5.85 2.43
C ILE A 71 -5.71 6.04 2.91
N LYS A 72 -5.97 6.03 4.23
CA LYS A 72 -7.33 6.21 4.79
C LYS A 72 -8.04 7.46 4.26
N LYS A 73 -7.33 8.59 4.18
CA LYS A 73 -7.91 9.85 3.71
C LYS A 73 -8.25 9.86 2.22
N ASN A 74 -7.57 9.04 1.41
CA ASN A 74 -7.68 9.06 -0.05
C ASN A 74 -8.27 7.78 -0.64
N HIS A 75 -8.66 6.82 0.20
CA HIS A 75 -9.27 5.58 -0.24
C HIS A 75 -10.76 5.77 -0.57
N ASN A 76 -11.28 4.93 -1.45
CA ASN A 76 -12.72 4.89 -1.77
C ASN A 76 -13.54 4.03 -0.80
N TYR A 77 -12.88 3.36 0.15
CA TYR A 77 -13.54 2.56 1.18
C TYR A 77 -13.51 3.30 2.49
N GLU A 78 -14.57 3.17 3.28
CA GLU A 78 -14.59 3.70 4.64
C GLU A 78 -13.55 2.98 5.52
N THR A 79 -13.46 1.66 5.40
CA THR A 79 -12.47 0.83 6.10
C THR A 79 -11.62 0.06 5.08
N PRO A 80 -10.55 0.67 4.53
CA PRO A 80 -9.64 -0.03 3.65
C PRO A 80 -8.78 -1.05 4.42
N GLU A 81 -8.44 -2.17 3.77
CA GLU A 81 -7.39 -3.04 4.28
C GLU A 81 -6.05 -2.28 4.27
N ILE A 82 -5.40 -2.13 5.43
CA ILE A 82 -4.06 -1.55 5.50
C ILE A 82 -3.24 -2.34 6.53
N LEU A 83 -2.27 -3.10 6.05
CA LEU A 83 -1.38 -3.91 6.89
C LEU A 83 0.07 -3.74 6.51
N THR A 84 0.97 -4.03 7.45
CA THR A 84 2.41 -3.99 7.24
C THR A 84 3.00 -5.39 7.29
N ILE A 85 3.79 -5.71 6.27
CA ILE A 85 4.60 -6.91 6.15
C ILE A 85 6.04 -6.54 6.51
N LYS A 86 6.60 -7.27 7.49
CA LYS A 86 7.99 -7.10 7.90
C LYS A 86 8.93 -7.62 6.80
N VAL A 87 10.00 -6.87 6.53
CA VAL A 87 11.06 -7.29 5.62
C VAL A 87 12.30 -7.58 6.46
N ASP A 88 12.71 -8.85 6.50
CA ASP A 88 13.88 -9.27 7.27
C ASP A 88 15.19 -9.04 6.51
N ASN A 89 15.19 -9.29 5.19
CA ASN A 89 16.36 -9.11 4.34
C ASN A 89 16.01 -8.28 3.10
N VAL A 90 16.95 -7.43 2.69
CA VAL A 90 16.85 -6.60 1.49
C VAL A 90 18.25 -6.44 0.91
N ASP A 91 18.35 -6.42 -0.42
CA ASP A 91 19.60 -6.08 -1.09
C ASP A 91 20.09 -4.67 -0.67
N ASN A 92 21.40 -4.55 -0.40
CA ASN A 92 21.98 -3.31 0.11
C ASN A 92 21.88 -2.17 -0.91
N SER A 93 22.06 -2.46 -2.20
CA SER A 93 21.97 -1.43 -3.25
C SER A 93 20.55 -0.89 -3.37
N TYR A 94 19.55 -1.77 -3.32
CA TYR A 94 18.14 -1.40 -3.33
C TYR A 94 17.74 -0.60 -2.07
N LEU A 95 18.17 -1.05 -0.89
CA LEU A 95 17.90 -0.33 0.36
C LEU A 95 18.53 1.06 0.35
N ASN A 96 19.75 1.20 -0.17
CA ASN A 96 20.43 2.48 -0.28
C ASN A 96 19.73 3.42 -1.26
N TRP A 97 19.30 2.92 -2.41
CA TRP A 97 18.45 3.69 -3.32
C TRP A 97 17.15 4.14 -2.63
N LEU A 98 16.44 3.21 -1.98
CA LEU A 98 15.17 3.49 -1.32
C LEU A 98 15.32 4.60 -0.26
N LYS A 99 16.37 4.54 0.56
CA LYS A 99 16.67 5.56 1.59
C LYS A 99 16.96 6.95 1.00
N ARG A 100 17.51 7.04 -0.21
CA ARG A 100 17.79 8.34 -0.86
C ARG A 100 16.52 9.01 -1.38
N VAL A 101 15.52 8.23 -1.78
CA VAL A 101 14.29 8.76 -2.42
C VAL A 101 13.12 8.94 -1.44
N ILE A 102 13.30 8.63 -0.14
CA ILE A 102 12.25 8.78 0.87
C ILE A 102 12.71 9.59 2.11
N ILE A 103 11.92 10.60 2.48
CA ILE A 103 12.13 11.49 3.64
C ILE A 103 11.69 10.83 4.94
#